data_AF-A0A961DUQ7-F1
#
_entry.id   AF-A0A961DUQ7-F1
#
_cell.length_a   1.000
_cell.length_b   1.000
_cell.length_c   1.000
_cell.angle_alpha   90.00
_cell.angle_beta   90.00
_cell.angle_gamma   90.00
#
_symmetry.space_group_name_H-M   'P 1'
#
loop_
_entity.id
_entity.type
_entity.pdbx_description
1 polymer ?
#
loop_
_entity_poly.entity_id
_entity_poly.type
_entity_poly.pdbx_seq_one_letter_code
_entity_poly.pdbx_strand_id
1 'polypeptide(L)' 'MVPLHRRTPDAVPVGLFTIKDLAEACGLPQPVISQLVPHTNTAAGRLYTEAQLRYAVEMAEQFRSPNRT' A
#
# COMPACT_ATOMS: atom_id res chain seq x y z
N MET A 1 19.03 -22.22 -12.66
CA MET A 1 19.08 -20.80 -13.05
C MET A 1 17.65 -20.41 -13.41
N VAL A 2 16.89 -19.84 -12.47
CA VAL A 2 15.48 -19.47 -12.70
C VAL A 2 15.46 -18.15 -13.48
N PRO A 3 14.76 -18.06 -14.63
CA PRO A 3 14.65 -16.80 -15.33
C PRO A 3 13.89 -15.81 -14.45
N LEU A 4 14.57 -14.73 -14.06
CA LEU A 4 13.98 -13.52 -13.51
C LEU A 4 13.02 -13.00 -14.57
N HIS A 5 11.74 -13.38 -14.45
CA HIS A 5 10.67 -12.79 -15.24
C HIS A 5 10.73 -11.29 -14.99
N ARG A 6 11.20 -10.56 -16.01
CA ARG A 6 11.10 -9.12 -16.09
C ARG A 6 9.61 -8.83 -16.13
N ARG A 7 9.00 -8.65 -14.96
CA ARG A 7 7.59 -8.29 -14.83
C ARG A 7 7.47 -6.97 -15.57
N THR A 8 6.91 -7.03 -16.78
CA THR A 8 6.40 -5.88 -17.50
C THR A 8 5.64 -5.02 -16.49
N PRO A 9 5.70 -3.68 -16.54
CA PRO A 9 4.77 -2.86 -15.79
C PRO A 9 3.39 -3.10 -16.38
N ASP A 10 2.78 -4.21 -15.94
CA ASP A 10 1.37 -4.50 -16.07
C ASP A 10 0.68 -3.29 -15.45
N ALA A 11 0.03 -2.50 -16.30
CA ALA A 11 -0.62 -1.28 -15.89
C ALA A 11 -1.46 -1.61 -14.65
N VAL A 12 -1.15 -0.93 -13.53
CA VAL A 12 -1.82 -1.23 -12.25
C VAL A 12 -3.32 -1.15 -12.52
N PRO A 13 -4.08 -2.23 -12.28
CA PRO A 13 -5.51 -2.25 -12.57
C PRO A 13 -6.18 -1.06 -11.87
N VAL A 14 -7.09 -0.39 -12.57
CA VAL A 14 -7.79 0.79 -12.04
C VAL A 14 -8.45 0.43 -10.70
N GLY A 15 -8.11 1.18 -9.64
CA GLY A 15 -8.59 0.91 -8.27
C GLY A 15 -7.65 0.06 -7.40
N LEU A 16 -6.48 -0.32 -7.93
CA LEU A 16 -5.38 -0.92 -7.17
C LEU A 16 -4.21 0.06 -7.01
N PHE A 17 -3.48 -0.09 -5.91
CA PHE A 17 -2.41 0.81 -5.48
C PHE A 17 -1.19 0.00 -5.04
N THR A 18 0.00 0.53 -5.29
CA THR A 18 1.25 -0.07 -4.79
C THR A 18 1.53 0.38 -3.36
N ILE A 19 2.45 -0.30 -2.68
CA ILE A 19 2.93 0.15 -1.37
C ILE A 19 3.54 1.56 -1.42
N LYS A 20 4.08 1.97 -2.58
CA LYS A 20 4.62 3.31 -2.79
C LYS A 20 3.51 4.36 -2.78
N ASP A 21 2.41 4.09 -3.48
CA ASP A 21 1.26 4.99 -3.51
C ASP A 21 0.66 5.17 -2.11
N LEU A 22 0.58 4.08 -1.33
CA LEU A 22 0.16 4.15 0.07
C LEU A 22 1.13 4.95 0.93
N ALA A 23 2.45 4.77 0.74
CA ALA A 23 3.47 5.55 1.47
C ALA A 23 3.38 7.04 1.19
N GLU A 24 3.10 7.42 -0.05
CA GLU A 24 2.90 8.80 -0.45
C GLU A 24 1.60 9.37 0.16
N ALA A 25 0.50 8.63 0.08
CA ALA A 25 -0.81 9.06 0.62
C ALA A 25 -0.80 9.17 2.16
N CYS A 26 -0.21 8.21 2.85
CA CYS A 26 -0.17 8.17 4.32
C CYS A 26 0.95 9.08 4.88
N GLY A 27 1.97 9.37 4.07
CA GLY A 27 3.23 9.97 4.53
C GLY A 27 3.92 9.14 5.62
N LEU A 28 3.75 7.81 5.57
CA LEU A 28 4.37 6.84 6.46
C LEU A 28 5.39 6.00 5.68
N PRO A 29 6.45 5.52 6.33
CA PRO A 29 7.42 4.67 5.65
C PRO A 29 6.81 3.30 5.30
N GLN A 30 7.17 2.77 4.13
CA GLN A 30 6.64 1.49 3.61
C GLN A 30 6.68 0.31 4.62
N PRO A 31 7.72 0.12 5.45
CA PRO A 31 7.74 -0.96 6.45
C PRO A 31 6.63 -0.82 7.50
N VAL A 32 6.22 0.39 7.84
CA VAL A 32 5.11 0.64 8.78
C VAL A 32 3.79 0.27 8.10
N ILE A 33 3.61 0.67 6.84
CA ILE A 33 2.40 0.36 6.07
C ILE A 33 2.22 -1.14 5.87
N SER A 34 3.28 -1.87 5.54
CA SER A 34 3.24 -3.34 5.42
C SER A 34 2.86 -4.06 6.71
N GLN A 35 3.05 -3.44 7.87
CA GLN A 35 2.65 -3.99 9.17
C GLN A 35 1.20 -3.62 9.52
N LEU A 36 0.73 -2.46 9.09
CA LEU A 36 -0.60 -1.94 9.41
C LEU A 36 -1.69 -2.44 8.46
N VAL A 37 -1.34 -2.62 7.18
CA VAL A 37 -2.30 -2.92 6.12
C VAL A 37 -1.92 -4.25 5.49
N PRO A 38 -2.75 -5.29 5.63
CA PRO A 38 -2.52 -6.53 4.90
C PRO A 38 -2.65 -6.26 3.41
N HIS A 39 -1.68 -6.71 2.62
CA HIS A 39 -1.76 -6.59 1.16
C HIS A 39 -2.62 -7.69 0.56
N THR A 40 -3.17 -7.44 -0.63
CA THR A 40 -3.90 -8.45 -1.40
C THR A 40 -2.98 -9.07 -2.45
N ASN A 41 -2.98 -10.40 -2.57
CA ASN A 41 -2.32 -11.06 -3.70
C ASN A 41 -3.25 -10.96 -4.92
N THR A 42 -2.89 -10.11 -5.86
CA THR A 42 -3.60 -9.92 -7.13
C THR A 42 -2.84 -10.57 -8.27
N ALA A 43 -3.47 -10.72 -9.44
CA ALA A 43 -2.82 -11.23 -10.64
C ALA A 43 -1.57 -10.41 -11.05
N ALA A 44 -1.57 -9.11 -10.77
CA ALA A 44 -0.45 -8.20 -11.04
C ALA A 44 0.62 -8.17 -9.92
N GLY A 45 0.35 -8.78 -8.75
CA GLY A 45 1.28 -8.83 -7.61
C GLY A 45 0.64 -8.46 -6.27
N ARG A 46 1.48 -8.12 -5.29
CA ARG A 46 1.04 -7.61 -3.98
C ARG A 46 0.63 -6.15 -4.13
N LEU A 47 -0.67 -5.92 -4.23
CA LEU A 47 -1.29 -4.61 -4.41
C LEU A 47 -2.33 -4.36 -3.31
N TYR A 48 -2.72 -3.10 -3.18
CA TYR A 48 -3.71 -2.64 -2.22
C TYR A 48 -4.95 -2.15 -2.96
N THR A 49 -6.13 -2.38 -2.40
CA THR A 49 -7.38 -1.84 -2.92
C THR A 49 -7.58 -0.40 -2.45
N GLU A 50 -8.51 0.32 -3.07
CA GLU A 50 -8.93 1.64 -2.60
C GLU A 50 -9.38 1.63 -1.12
N ALA A 51 -10.11 0.60 -0.70
CA ALA A 51 -10.54 0.45 0.70
C ALA A 51 -9.35 0.32 1.66
N GLN A 52 -8.32 -0.43 1.26
CA GLN A 52 -7.07 -0.57 2.03
C GLN A 52 -6.30 0.75 2.09
N LEU A 53 -6.29 1.53 1.00
CA LEU A 53 -5.68 2.87 0.98
C LEU A 53 -6.40 3.82 1.94
N ARG A 54 -7.75 3.88 1.90
CA ARG A 54 -8.52 4.73 2.82
C ARG A 54 -8.26 4.37 4.28
N TYR A 55 -8.30 3.07 4.60
CA TYR A 55 -8.00 2.59 5.95
C TYR A 55 -6.58 2.97 6.40
N ALA A 56 -5.58 2.87 5.50
CA ALA A 56 -4.21 3.25 5.80
C ALA A 56 -4.07 4.73 6.14
N VAL A 57 -4.76 5.59 5.39
CA VAL A 57 -4.77 7.04 5.60
C VAL A 57 -5.44 7.39 6.93
N GLU A 58 -6.62 6.81 7.22
CA GLU A 58 -7.32 7.03 8.50
C GLU A 58 -6.45 6.62 9.71
N MET A 59 -5.75 5.49 9.62
CA MET A 59 -4.81 5.08 10.66
C MET A 59 -3.62 6.05 10.77
N ALA A 60 -3.05 6.48 9.66
CA ALA A 60 -1.94 7.44 9.65
C ALA A 60 -2.32 8.78 10.29
N GLU A 61 -3.55 9.25 10.08
CA GLU A 61 -4.08 10.45 10.75
C GLU A 61 -4.21 10.28 12.27
N GLN A 62 -4.61 9.09 12.73
CA GLN A 62 -4.62 8.77 14.16
C GLN A 62 -3.20 8.76 14.75
N PHE A 63 -2.21 8.20 14.04
CA PHE A 63 -0.81 8.24 14.49
C PHE A 63 -0.21 9.66 14.49
N ARG A 64 -0.62 10.52 13.54
CA ARG A 64 -0.21 11.94 13.49
C ARG A 64 -0.87 12.81 14.53
N SER A 65 -1.90 12.31 15.21
CA SER A 65 -2.59 13.02 16.28
C SER A 65 -2.18 12.45 17.65
N PRO A 66 -0.94 12.62 18.12
CA PRO A 66 -0.49 12.03 19.38
C PRO A 66 -1.09 12.73 20.62
N ASN A 67 -2.04 13.65 20.48
CA ASN A 67 -2.63 14.33 21.63
C ASN A 67 -3.95 15.04 21.30
N ARG A 68 -5.09 14.38 21.52
CA ARG A 68 -6.33 15.10 21.84
C ARG A 68 -7.10 14.30 22.89
N THR A 69 -6.87 14.70 24.14
CA THR A 69 -7.52 14.33 25.43
C THR A 69 -7.09 13.05 26.10
#